data_AF-A0A5C6ZWZ4-F1
#
_entry.id   AF-A0A5C6ZWZ4-F1
#
_cell.length_a   1.000
_cell.length_b   1.000
_cell.length_c   1.000
_cell.angle_alpha   90.00
_cell.angle_beta   90.00
_cell.angle_gamma   90.00
#
_symmetry.space_group_name_H-M   'P 1'
#
loop_
_entity.id
_entity.type
_entity.pdbx_description
1 polymer ?
#
loop_
_entity_poly.entity_id
_entity_poly.type
_entity_poly.pdbx_seq_one_letter_code
_entity_poly.pdbx_strand_id
1 'polypeptide(L)'
;MKQILTTLFTLILFVSTTCGQTKEENETIQQITTYLSELEKVGFNGSVLVELNGKQVISEGYGFSDKERQLKNSSTTIFDIGSITKQFTAAAVLKLEMQGKLSTDDKLSKFFENIPKDKEIITIHDLLRHQSGLISNVGKDFEKISKEEFLNKVLSSELRFEVGTSFSYSNIGYSLLAMIIEKVSGQTYETYLYENLWKPAQMKLTGYSRPEFDRDLIAVGYYKDDRIWGKPTDKEWDKTAPYWHMRGNGGILSTTEDLYKWHKALTGDLILSNEAKNKLYQPKIRAEEDYSAIYAYGWDVSETNRNTTRVWHNGTNNFLYADFLRYIDEGTTLIMLSNKSHSNFDELNQEISQIIFNPKYIPVIPVADNEINRNFTNYIIGAIQEFGLEKANEEYQKKANSQSLLEFMMRNEGLNNLYNSKPDIAMQIFQMNVFVHPNVAKALQALGEGYMETGKKELALKFFNKSLSINPDNPFANKMIKRLEE
;
A
#
# COMPACT_ATOMS: atom_id res chain seq x y z
N MET A 1 81.16 -15.36 1.74
CA MET A 1 80.45 -15.73 2.98
C MET A 1 79.48 -14.61 3.32
N LYS A 2 78.19 -14.96 3.52
CA LYS A 2 77.05 -14.10 3.94
C LYS A 2 76.62 -13.04 2.91
N GLN A 3 75.33 -12.77 2.64
CA GLN A 3 74.06 -13.39 2.99
C GLN A 3 73.03 -12.78 2.02
N ILE A 4 72.23 -13.63 1.38
CA ILE A 4 71.03 -13.29 0.61
C ILE A 4 69.90 -13.04 1.62
N LEU A 5 69.17 -11.93 1.53
CA LEU A 5 67.75 -11.80 1.94
C LEU A 5 67.34 -10.31 1.91
N THR A 6 66.49 -9.92 0.95
CA THR A 6 65.29 -9.06 1.15
C THR A 6 64.67 -8.69 -0.19
N THR A 7 63.91 -9.61 -0.79
CA THR A 7 62.86 -9.26 -1.76
C THR A 7 61.80 -10.35 -1.75
N LEU A 8 60.83 -10.29 -0.84
CA LEU A 8 59.51 -10.92 -1.00
C LEU A 8 58.58 -10.45 0.14
N PHE A 9 57.94 -9.30 -0.02
CA PHE A 9 56.77 -8.93 0.79
C PHE A 9 55.91 -7.94 0.01
N THR A 10 55.41 -8.37 -1.14
CA THR A 10 54.35 -7.63 -1.87
C THR A 10 53.50 -8.62 -2.66
N LEU A 11 52.85 -9.53 -1.94
CA LEU A 11 51.71 -10.28 -2.47
C LEU A 11 50.90 -10.79 -1.27
N ILE A 12 49.57 -10.73 -1.40
CA ILE A 12 48.53 -11.06 -0.40
C ILE A 12 48.04 -9.85 0.41
N LEU A 13 47.31 -8.96 -0.27
CA LEU A 13 46.24 -8.14 0.31
C LEU A 13 45.14 -7.94 -0.75
N PHE A 14 44.74 -9.05 -1.39
CA PHE A 14 43.65 -9.10 -2.36
C PHE A 14 42.88 -10.42 -2.22
N VAL A 15 42.33 -10.69 -1.04
CA VAL A 15 41.23 -11.65 -0.87
C VAL A 15 40.34 -11.16 0.28
N SER A 16 39.03 -11.16 0.03
CA SER A 16 37.90 -10.92 0.96
C SER A 16 37.38 -9.50 1.18
N THR A 17 37.04 -8.78 0.09
CA THR A 17 35.80 -7.98 0.09
C THR A 17 34.63 -8.87 -0.32
N THR A 18 34.36 -9.91 0.45
CA THR A 18 33.07 -10.60 0.42
C THR A 18 32.14 -9.87 1.39
N CYS A 19 31.01 -9.40 0.87
CA CYS A 19 29.87 -8.84 1.60
C CYS A 19 29.71 -9.45 2.99
N GLY A 20 30.10 -8.73 4.04
CA GLY A 20 29.70 -9.05 5.39
C GLY A 20 28.30 -8.50 5.64
N GLN A 21 27.25 -9.30 5.39
CA GLN A 21 26.00 -9.07 6.10
C GLN A 21 26.29 -9.23 7.59
N THR A 22 25.84 -8.28 8.42
CA THR A 22 26.06 -8.38 9.87
C THR A 22 25.30 -9.58 10.42
N LYS A 23 25.73 -10.09 11.58
CA LYS A 23 25.00 -11.16 12.28
C LYS A 23 23.53 -10.78 12.51
N GLU A 24 23.29 -9.53 12.87
CA GLU A 24 21.95 -8.95 13.10
C GLU A 24 21.11 -8.87 11.82
N GLU A 25 21.70 -8.48 10.69
CA GLU A 25 21.01 -8.48 9.39
C GLU A 25 20.60 -9.90 8.99
N ASN A 26 21.48 -10.90 9.19
CA ASN A 26 21.17 -12.30 8.92
C ASN A 26 20.04 -12.85 9.81
N GLU A 27 20.04 -12.49 11.10
CA GLU A 27 18.96 -12.85 12.04
C GLU A 27 17.62 -12.23 11.62
N THR A 28 17.64 -10.96 11.19
CA THR A 28 16.45 -10.24 10.67
C THR A 28 15.91 -10.91 9.41
N ILE A 29 16.78 -11.21 8.44
CA ILE A 29 16.38 -11.90 7.19
C ILE A 29 15.78 -13.26 7.50
N GLN A 30 16.39 -14.01 8.42
CA GLN A 30 15.87 -15.32 8.84
C GLN A 30 14.49 -15.19 9.51
N GLN A 31 14.30 -14.20 10.38
CA GLN A 31 13.03 -13.95 11.04
C GLN A 31 11.93 -13.59 10.04
N ILE A 32 12.22 -12.70 9.08
CA ILE A 32 11.27 -12.35 8.01
C ILE A 32 10.94 -13.58 7.15
N THR A 33 11.95 -14.34 6.75
CA THR A 33 11.76 -15.55 5.91
C THR A 33 10.90 -16.58 6.63
N THR A 34 11.18 -16.86 7.91
CA THR A 34 10.36 -17.77 8.73
C THR A 34 8.93 -17.24 8.86
N TYR A 35 8.75 -15.94 9.12
CA TYR A 35 7.43 -15.34 9.21
C TYR A 35 6.62 -15.52 7.91
N LEU A 36 7.22 -15.22 6.75
CA LEU A 36 6.58 -15.39 5.45
C LEU A 36 6.21 -16.85 5.16
N SER A 37 7.06 -17.82 5.51
CA SER A 37 6.74 -19.25 5.40
C SER A 37 5.58 -19.68 6.30
N GLU A 38 5.44 -19.12 7.50
CA GLU A 38 4.26 -19.39 8.34
C GLU A 38 3.00 -18.72 7.80
N LEU A 39 3.11 -17.52 7.20
CA LEU A 39 1.98 -16.85 6.55
C LEU A 39 1.44 -17.64 5.36
N GLU A 40 2.31 -18.25 4.56
CA GLU A 40 1.91 -19.13 3.45
C GLU A 40 1.03 -20.28 3.95
N LYS A 41 1.38 -20.91 5.08
CA LYS A 41 0.59 -22.02 5.68
C LYS A 41 -0.81 -21.59 6.11
N VAL A 42 -1.00 -20.32 6.47
CA VAL A 42 -2.31 -19.77 6.87
C VAL A 42 -3.03 -19.03 5.75
N GLY A 43 -2.52 -19.12 4.51
CA GLY A 43 -3.24 -18.72 3.30
C GLY A 43 -2.72 -17.47 2.58
N PHE A 44 -1.52 -16.96 2.92
CA PHE A 44 -0.91 -15.90 2.13
C PHE A 44 -0.54 -16.42 0.72
N ASN A 45 -0.93 -15.66 -0.31
CA ASN A 45 -0.61 -15.93 -1.70
C ASN A 45 -0.16 -14.63 -2.36
N GLY A 46 1.10 -14.58 -2.80
CA GLY A 46 1.68 -13.37 -3.36
C GLY A 46 3.19 -13.44 -3.54
N SER A 47 3.78 -12.31 -3.89
CA SER A 47 5.23 -12.13 -4.05
C SER A 47 5.71 -11.01 -3.14
N VAL A 48 6.87 -11.20 -2.51
CA VAL A 48 7.45 -10.27 -1.55
C VAL A 48 8.89 -9.97 -1.91
N LEU A 49 9.27 -8.69 -1.85
CA LEU A 49 10.63 -8.21 -2.00
C LEU A 49 11.00 -7.33 -0.81
N VAL A 50 12.18 -7.60 -0.26
CA VAL A 50 12.77 -6.84 0.84
C VAL A 50 14.16 -6.36 0.44
N GLU A 51 14.38 -5.06 0.55
CA GLU A 51 15.69 -4.43 0.50
C GLU A 51 16.07 -3.96 1.90
N LEU A 52 17.27 -4.28 2.35
CA LEU A 52 17.89 -3.77 3.58
C LEU A 52 19.22 -3.12 3.22
N ASN A 53 19.53 -1.96 3.79
CA ASN A 53 20.81 -1.26 3.59
C ASN A 53 21.16 -1.07 2.09
N GLY A 54 20.16 -0.81 1.26
CA GLY A 54 20.29 -0.63 -0.19
C GLY A 54 20.55 -1.89 -1.01
N LYS A 55 20.43 -3.08 -0.40
CA LYS A 55 20.62 -4.40 -1.02
C LYS A 55 19.34 -5.22 -0.95
N GLN A 56 18.95 -5.82 -2.07
CA GLN A 56 17.88 -6.81 -2.11
C GLN A 56 18.32 -8.06 -1.33
N VAL A 57 17.52 -8.46 -0.34
CA VAL A 57 17.80 -9.61 0.53
C VAL A 57 16.73 -10.71 0.44
N ILE A 58 15.50 -10.36 0.04
CA ILE A 58 14.41 -11.31 -0.24
C ILE A 58 13.76 -10.91 -1.57
N SER A 59 13.46 -11.89 -2.42
CA SER A 59 12.73 -11.71 -3.69
C SER A 59 12.04 -13.03 -4.04
N GLU A 60 10.95 -13.34 -3.35
CA GLU A 60 10.34 -14.67 -3.34
C GLU A 60 8.84 -14.63 -3.62
N GLY A 61 8.31 -15.76 -4.10
CA GLY A 61 6.88 -15.99 -4.27
C GLY A 61 6.36 -17.06 -3.31
N TYR A 62 5.14 -16.85 -2.81
CA TYR A 62 4.47 -17.69 -1.82
C TYR A 62 3.09 -18.10 -2.32
N GLY A 63 2.72 -19.37 -2.14
CA GLY A 63 1.46 -19.92 -2.62
C GLY A 63 1.34 -19.94 -4.15
N PHE A 64 0.10 -19.86 -4.65
CA PHE A 64 -0.21 -20.03 -6.06
C PHE A 64 -0.61 -18.72 -6.75
N SER A 65 -0.04 -18.45 -7.92
CA SER A 65 -0.49 -17.41 -8.85
C SER A 65 -1.74 -17.87 -9.61
N ASP A 66 -1.86 -19.17 -9.85
CA ASP A 66 -3.05 -19.86 -10.36
C ASP A 66 -3.20 -21.21 -9.65
N LYS A 67 -4.14 -21.28 -8.72
CA LYS A 67 -4.43 -22.46 -7.90
C LYS A 67 -4.95 -23.64 -8.74
N GLU A 68 -5.76 -23.40 -9.75
CA GLU A 68 -6.34 -24.49 -10.57
C GLU A 68 -5.27 -25.15 -11.43
N ARG A 69 -4.34 -24.34 -11.96
CA ARG A 69 -3.21 -24.82 -12.78
C ARG A 69 -1.97 -25.17 -11.97
N GLN A 70 -2.01 -25.00 -10.65
CA GLN A 70 -0.88 -25.20 -9.74
C GLN A 70 0.37 -24.38 -10.12
N LEU A 71 0.16 -23.18 -10.70
CA LEU A 71 1.25 -22.24 -10.97
C LEU A 71 1.60 -21.50 -9.69
N LYS A 72 2.87 -21.48 -9.32
CA LYS A 72 3.36 -20.81 -8.12
C LYS A 72 3.55 -19.32 -8.37
N ASN A 73 3.38 -18.52 -7.31
CA ASN A 73 3.87 -17.15 -7.34
C ASN A 73 5.41 -17.14 -7.42
N SER A 74 5.95 -16.09 -8.02
CA SER A 74 7.38 -15.82 -8.16
C SER A 74 7.63 -14.31 -8.15
N SER A 75 8.89 -13.89 -8.07
CA SER A 75 9.31 -12.49 -8.21
C SER A 75 8.92 -11.85 -9.56
N THR A 76 8.61 -12.67 -10.56
CA THR A 76 8.17 -12.26 -11.92
C THR A 76 6.68 -12.46 -12.16
N THR A 77 5.91 -12.94 -11.18
CA THR A 77 4.46 -13.00 -11.29
C THR A 77 3.89 -11.57 -11.38
N ILE A 78 2.97 -11.38 -12.32
CA ILE A 78 2.38 -10.10 -12.67
C ILE A 78 1.05 -9.93 -11.93
N PHE A 79 0.89 -8.81 -11.23
CA PHE A 79 -0.30 -8.44 -10.47
C PHE A 79 -0.81 -7.07 -10.92
N ASP A 80 -2.11 -6.83 -10.75
CA ASP A 80 -2.68 -5.47 -10.79
C ASP A 80 -2.24 -4.72 -9.53
N ILE A 81 -1.47 -3.65 -9.71
CA ILE A 81 -0.89 -2.87 -8.61
C ILE A 81 -1.84 -1.77 -8.12
N GLY A 82 -3.04 -1.66 -8.70
CA GLY A 82 -4.03 -0.65 -8.34
C GLY A 82 -3.42 0.74 -8.30
N SER A 83 -3.69 1.45 -7.20
CA SER A 83 -3.30 2.85 -7.02
C SER A 83 -1.80 3.14 -6.96
N ILE A 84 -0.90 2.15 -6.87
CA ILE A 84 0.55 2.38 -7.09
C ILE A 84 0.78 2.99 -8.49
N THR A 85 -0.14 2.75 -9.44
CA THR A 85 -0.22 3.43 -10.75
C THR A 85 0.02 4.94 -10.67
N LYS A 86 -0.50 5.60 -9.63
CA LYS A 86 -0.43 7.05 -9.43
C LYS A 86 1.00 7.57 -9.32
N GLN A 87 1.93 6.75 -8.83
CA GLN A 87 3.35 7.10 -8.78
C GLN A 87 3.94 7.34 -10.17
N PHE A 88 3.57 6.49 -11.15
CA PHE A 88 4.02 6.64 -12.54
C PHE A 88 3.40 7.86 -13.21
N THR A 89 2.12 8.12 -12.96
CA THR A 89 1.42 9.32 -13.48
C THR A 89 2.05 10.60 -12.94
N ALA A 90 2.30 10.66 -11.63
CA ALA A 90 2.95 11.80 -11.00
C ALA A 90 4.36 12.02 -11.55
N ALA A 91 5.16 10.95 -11.68
CA ALA A 91 6.49 11.04 -12.27
C ALA A 91 6.45 11.49 -13.75
N ALA A 92 5.47 11.05 -14.53
CA ALA A 92 5.30 11.50 -15.92
C ALA A 92 4.95 12.99 -16.02
N VAL A 93 4.09 13.50 -15.13
CA VAL A 93 3.81 14.94 -15.03
C VAL A 93 5.09 15.72 -14.74
N LEU A 94 5.86 15.30 -13.74
CA LEU A 94 7.12 15.97 -13.40
C LEU A 94 8.18 15.83 -14.49
N LYS A 95 8.21 14.70 -15.23
CA LYS A 95 9.10 14.53 -16.38
C LYS A 95 8.76 15.54 -17.49
N LEU A 96 7.47 15.78 -17.75
CA LEU A 96 7.02 16.81 -18.70
C LEU A 96 7.32 18.23 -18.20
N GLU A 97 7.21 18.47 -16.90
CA GLU A 97 7.60 19.74 -16.28
C GLU A 97 9.11 20.00 -16.43
N MET A 98 9.95 19.00 -16.14
CA MET A 98 11.40 19.06 -16.38
C MET A 98 11.75 19.34 -17.85
N GLN A 99 10.90 18.92 -18.79
CA GLN A 99 11.04 19.21 -20.22
C GLN A 99 10.52 20.60 -20.62
N GLY A 100 10.03 21.40 -19.67
CA GLY A 100 9.45 22.73 -19.90
C GLY A 100 8.11 22.70 -20.64
N LYS A 101 7.42 21.56 -20.69
CA LYS A 101 6.19 21.39 -21.49
C LYS A 101 4.91 21.75 -20.74
N LEU A 102 4.96 21.66 -19.42
CA LEU A 102 3.87 22.05 -18.51
C LEU A 102 4.47 22.56 -17.20
N SER A 103 3.64 23.13 -16.34
CA SER A 103 3.93 23.38 -14.93
C SER A 103 2.85 22.74 -14.06
N THR A 104 3.20 22.28 -12.86
CA THR A 104 2.18 21.82 -11.89
C THR A 104 1.21 22.92 -11.48
N ASP A 105 1.55 24.19 -11.68
CA ASP A 105 0.68 25.34 -11.41
C ASP A 105 -0.27 25.65 -12.59
N ASP A 106 -0.11 24.96 -13.72
CA ASP A 106 -1.04 25.11 -14.85
C ASP A 106 -2.45 24.68 -14.45
N LYS A 107 -3.42 25.52 -14.82
CA LYS A 107 -4.85 25.28 -14.60
C LYS A 107 -5.42 24.33 -15.65
N LEU A 108 -6.49 23.63 -15.27
CA LEU A 108 -7.23 22.75 -16.19
C LEU A 108 -7.68 23.47 -17.47
N SER A 109 -8.03 24.76 -17.39
CA SER A 109 -8.48 25.57 -18.53
C SER A 109 -7.43 25.76 -19.62
N LYS A 110 -6.16 25.47 -19.33
CA LYS A 110 -5.10 25.40 -20.35
C LYS A 110 -5.21 24.15 -21.22
N PHE A 111 -5.80 23.07 -20.71
CA PHE A 111 -5.79 21.75 -21.33
C PHE A 111 -7.16 21.28 -21.83
N PHE A 112 -8.26 21.76 -21.24
CA PHE A 112 -9.61 21.40 -21.66
C PHE A 112 -10.44 22.65 -21.95
N GLU A 113 -11.35 22.54 -22.91
CA GLU A 113 -12.28 23.60 -23.30
C GLU A 113 -13.61 23.43 -22.55
N ASN A 114 -14.41 24.51 -22.48
CA ASN A 114 -15.74 24.51 -21.86
C ASN A 114 -15.78 23.99 -20.41
N ILE A 115 -14.73 24.30 -19.64
CA ILE A 115 -14.65 23.92 -18.22
C ILE A 115 -15.61 24.80 -17.41
N PRO A 116 -16.45 24.21 -16.54
CA PRO A 116 -17.26 24.99 -15.60
C PRO A 116 -16.41 25.87 -14.67
N LYS A 117 -16.93 27.06 -14.35
CA LYS A 117 -16.19 28.11 -13.62
C LYS A 117 -15.60 27.66 -12.29
N ASP A 118 -16.28 26.78 -11.57
CA ASP A 118 -15.83 26.18 -10.29
C ASP A 118 -14.60 25.26 -10.46
N LYS A 119 -14.39 24.72 -11.66
CA LYS A 119 -13.30 23.80 -11.99
C LYS A 119 -12.16 24.47 -12.77
N GLU A 120 -12.37 25.65 -13.33
CA GLU A 120 -11.36 26.40 -14.09
C GLU A 120 -10.09 26.69 -13.27
N ILE A 121 -10.24 26.86 -11.95
CA ILE A 121 -9.12 27.19 -11.06
C ILE A 121 -8.31 25.97 -10.62
N ILE A 122 -8.80 24.74 -10.85
CA ILE A 122 -8.10 23.51 -10.48
C ILE A 122 -6.77 23.45 -11.22
N THR A 123 -5.68 23.31 -10.48
CA THR A 123 -4.33 23.14 -11.03
C THR A 123 -3.93 21.67 -11.09
N ILE A 124 -2.89 21.36 -11.85
CA ILE A 124 -2.24 20.03 -11.84
C ILE A 124 -1.80 19.65 -10.42
N HIS A 125 -1.28 20.60 -9.63
CA HIS A 125 -0.92 20.40 -8.23
C HIS A 125 -2.12 19.91 -7.40
N ASP A 126 -3.30 20.52 -7.58
CA ASP A 126 -4.51 20.12 -6.85
C ASP A 126 -4.97 18.71 -7.20
N LEU A 127 -4.78 18.28 -8.45
CA LEU A 127 -5.07 16.91 -8.86
C LEU A 127 -4.08 15.92 -8.22
N LEU A 128 -2.78 16.22 -8.26
CA LEU A 128 -1.73 15.37 -7.69
C LEU A 128 -1.86 15.21 -6.16
N ARG A 129 -2.38 16.23 -5.48
CA ARG A 129 -2.55 16.26 -4.01
C ARG A 129 -3.92 15.78 -3.52
N HIS A 130 -4.84 15.40 -4.41
CA HIS A 130 -6.25 15.13 -4.08
C HIS A 130 -6.96 16.30 -3.38
N GLN A 131 -6.62 17.52 -3.81
CA GLN A 131 -7.12 18.78 -3.29
C GLN A 131 -8.08 19.48 -4.26
N SER A 132 -8.40 18.85 -5.39
CA SER A 132 -9.29 19.45 -6.40
C SER A 132 -10.75 19.61 -5.97
N GLY A 133 -11.19 18.93 -4.92
CA GLY A 133 -12.61 18.85 -4.55
C GLY A 133 -13.43 17.90 -5.42
N LEU A 134 -12.87 17.28 -6.45
CA LEU A 134 -13.58 16.32 -7.31
C LEU A 134 -14.07 15.11 -6.50
N ILE A 135 -15.22 14.56 -6.90
CA ILE A 135 -15.68 13.26 -6.39
C ILE A 135 -14.69 12.13 -6.72
N SER A 136 -14.81 10.99 -6.04
CA SER A 136 -13.83 9.91 -6.19
C SER A 136 -13.86 9.27 -7.59
N ASN A 137 -15.06 8.95 -8.09
CA ASN A 137 -15.28 8.19 -9.32
C ASN A 137 -16.60 8.63 -10.00
N VAL A 138 -16.70 8.48 -11.32
CA VAL A 138 -17.93 8.73 -12.13
C VAL A 138 -18.51 7.45 -12.76
N GLY A 139 -18.03 6.28 -12.32
CA GLY A 139 -18.44 4.96 -12.82
C GLY A 139 -17.59 3.87 -12.17
N LYS A 140 -17.75 2.62 -12.62
CA LYS A 140 -17.00 1.47 -12.09
C LYS A 140 -15.69 1.26 -12.86
N ASP A 141 -14.67 0.72 -12.19
CA ASP A 141 -13.31 0.53 -12.74
C ASP A 141 -13.26 -0.09 -14.15
N PHE A 142 -13.97 -1.21 -14.36
CA PHE A 142 -14.00 -1.93 -15.63
C PHE A 142 -15.12 -1.50 -16.58
N GLU A 143 -15.91 -0.49 -16.21
CA GLU A 143 -16.98 0.02 -17.06
C GLU A 143 -16.39 0.67 -18.31
N LYS A 144 -16.92 0.31 -19.48
CA LYS A 144 -16.50 0.91 -20.74
C LYS A 144 -16.98 2.35 -20.82
N ILE A 145 -16.04 3.27 -21.01
CA ILE A 145 -16.34 4.69 -21.19
C ILE A 145 -15.34 5.31 -22.17
N SER A 146 -15.84 6.20 -23.04
CA SER A 146 -14.98 6.98 -23.92
C SER A 146 -14.27 8.10 -23.17
N LYS A 147 -13.18 8.64 -23.74
CA LYS A 147 -12.48 9.80 -23.18
C LYS A 147 -13.41 11.01 -23.01
N GLU A 148 -14.20 11.28 -24.04
CA GLU A 148 -15.12 12.42 -24.10
C GLU A 148 -16.25 12.27 -23.07
N GLU A 149 -16.89 11.10 -23.02
CA GLU A 149 -17.96 10.84 -22.05
C GLU A 149 -17.45 10.92 -20.61
N PHE A 150 -16.27 10.35 -20.34
CA PHE A 150 -15.63 10.47 -19.02
C PHE A 150 -15.41 11.93 -18.65
N LEU A 151 -14.79 12.72 -19.53
CA LEU A 151 -14.53 14.14 -19.28
C LEU A 151 -15.84 14.91 -19.05
N ASN A 152 -16.88 14.66 -19.86
CA ASN A 152 -18.19 15.30 -19.69
C ASN A 152 -18.83 14.97 -18.33
N LYS A 153 -18.78 13.71 -17.89
CA LYS A 153 -19.27 13.31 -16.55
C LYS A 153 -18.49 13.99 -15.44
N VAL A 154 -17.16 14.10 -15.58
CA VAL A 154 -16.29 14.76 -14.60
C VAL A 154 -16.61 16.26 -14.50
N LEU A 155 -16.68 16.96 -15.64
CA LEU A 155 -16.97 18.40 -15.66
C LEU A 155 -18.37 18.70 -15.11
N SER A 156 -19.33 17.79 -15.32
CA SER A 156 -20.70 17.92 -14.81
C SER A 156 -20.87 17.55 -13.33
N SER A 157 -19.84 16.96 -12.69
CA SER A 157 -19.92 16.56 -11.27
C SER A 157 -19.77 17.76 -10.33
N GLU A 158 -20.37 17.68 -9.15
CA GLU A 158 -20.20 18.71 -8.10
C GLU A 158 -18.87 18.54 -7.37
N LEU A 159 -18.27 19.65 -6.95
CA LEU A 159 -17.13 19.62 -6.04
C LEU A 159 -17.63 19.35 -4.61
N ARG A 160 -16.90 18.53 -3.86
CA ARG A 160 -17.16 18.23 -2.44
C ARG A 160 -16.75 19.39 -1.52
N PHE A 161 -15.83 20.23 -1.98
CA PHE A 161 -15.31 21.41 -1.27
C PHE A 161 -14.61 22.35 -2.27
N GLU A 162 -14.32 23.57 -1.83
CA GLU A 162 -13.57 24.56 -2.62
C GLU A 162 -12.12 24.13 -2.85
N VAL A 163 -11.60 24.33 -4.06
CA VAL A 163 -10.29 23.83 -4.51
C VAL A 163 -9.15 24.12 -3.51
N GLY A 164 -8.67 23.02 -2.94
CA GLY A 164 -7.58 22.86 -1.98
C GLY A 164 -7.78 23.55 -0.63
N THR A 165 -9.03 23.72 -0.23
CA THR A 165 -9.40 23.94 1.17
C THR A 165 -9.43 22.63 1.98
N SER A 166 -9.42 21.48 1.33
CA SER A 166 -9.49 20.18 1.98
C SER A 166 -8.87 19.06 1.12
N PHE A 167 -8.91 17.84 1.63
CA PHE A 167 -8.41 16.62 0.99
C PHE A 167 -9.55 15.62 0.77
N SER A 168 -9.66 15.08 -0.44
CA SER A 168 -10.51 13.91 -0.72
C SER A 168 -9.90 13.13 -1.87
N TYR A 169 -9.42 11.92 -1.55
CA TYR A 169 -8.85 11.00 -2.54
C TYR A 169 -9.76 10.84 -3.75
N SER A 170 -9.23 11.14 -4.95
CA SER A 170 -9.99 11.11 -6.20
C SER A 170 -9.22 10.42 -7.32
N ASN A 171 -9.76 9.30 -7.79
CA ASN A 171 -9.23 8.60 -8.97
C ASN A 171 -9.41 9.44 -10.23
N ILE A 172 -10.50 10.21 -10.31
CA ILE A 172 -10.77 11.12 -11.43
C ILE A 172 -9.62 12.09 -11.64
N GLY A 173 -9.06 12.65 -10.56
CA GLY A 173 -7.98 13.63 -10.68
C GLY A 173 -6.78 13.05 -11.42
N TYR A 174 -6.43 11.81 -11.14
CA TYR A 174 -5.34 11.09 -11.81
C TYR A 174 -5.68 10.66 -13.25
N SER A 175 -6.95 10.37 -13.54
CA SER A 175 -7.39 10.18 -14.94
C SER A 175 -7.28 11.47 -15.76
N LEU A 176 -7.60 12.63 -15.18
CA LEU A 176 -7.39 13.93 -15.84
C LEU A 176 -5.90 14.19 -16.08
N LEU A 177 -5.02 13.85 -15.13
CA LEU A 177 -3.57 13.93 -15.31
C LEU A 177 -3.09 13.06 -16.49
N ALA A 178 -3.62 11.86 -16.65
CA ALA A 178 -3.33 11.02 -17.82
C ALA A 178 -3.77 11.68 -19.13
N MET A 179 -4.95 12.31 -19.17
CA MET A 179 -5.39 13.07 -20.36
C MET A 179 -4.47 14.27 -20.66
N ILE A 180 -4.00 14.97 -19.63
CA ILE A 180 -3.03 16.07 -19.77
C ILE A 180 -1.70 15.54 -20.32
N ILE A 181 -1.19 14.42 -19.81
CA ILE A 181 0.02 13.77 -20.32
C ILE A 181 -0.15 13.45 -21.81
N GLU A 182 -1.28 12.88 -22.23
CA GLU A 182 -1.53 12.60 -23.64
C GLU A 182 -1.54 13.87 -24.50
N LYS A 183 -2.24 14.92 -24.03
CA LYS A 183 -2.35 16.19 -24.75
C LYS A 183 -1.01 16.89 -24.90
N VAL A 184 -0.20 16.93 -23.84
CA VAL A 184 1.09 17.64 -23.83
C VAL A 184 2.19 16.85 -24.53
N SER A 185 2.16 15.51 -24.44
CA SER A 185 3.18 14.67 -25.08
C SER A 185 2.90 14.32 -26.54
N GLY A 186 1.63 14.35 -26.96
CA GLY A 186 1.19 13.83 -28.25
C GLY A 186 1.21 12.30 -28.36
N GLN A 187 1.43 11.59 -27.26
CA GLN A 187 1.49 10.12 -27.19
C GLN A 187 0.29 9.60 -26.41
N THR A 188 -0.07 8.32 -26.59
CA THR A 188 -0.97 7.67 -25.64
C THR A 188 -0.30 7.57 -24.28
N TYR A 189 -1.10 7.55 -23.21
CA TYR A 189 -0.60 7.57 -21.84
C TYR A 189 0.38 6.42 -21.58
N GLU A 190 0.00 5.20 -21.96
CA GLU A 190 0.84 4.02 -21.81
C GLU A 190 2.14 4.11 -22.63
N THR A 191 2.09 4.64 -23.86
CA THR A 191 3.29 4.81 -24.69
C THR A 191 4.25 5.80 -24.02
N TYR A 192 3.73 6.92 -23.49
CA TYR A 192 4.56 7.89 -22.81
C TYR A 192 5.25 7.28 -21.59
N LEU A 193 4.51 6.56 -20.74
CA LEU A 193 5.10 5.88 -19.57
C LEU A 193 6.14 4.84 -19.98
N TYR A 194 5.85 4.04 -21.00
CA TYR A 194 6.77 3.03 -21.50
C TYR A 194 8.10 3.65 -21.96
N GLU A 195 8.06 4.63 -22.86
CA GLU A 195 9.30 5.20 -23.44
C GLU A 195 10.07 6.08 -22.45
N ASN A 196 9.39 6.77 -21.53
CA ASN A 196 10.04 7.76 -20.66
C ASN A 196 10.31 7.27 -19.23
N LEU A 197 9.61 6.23 -18.75
CA LEU A 197 9.77 5.70 -17.40
C LEU A 197 10.21 4.23 -17.43
N TRP A 198 9.39 3.33 -17.96
CA TRP A 198 9.58 1.87 -17.77
C TRP A 198 10.75 1.32 -18.56
N LYS A 199 10.88 1.65 -19.84
CA LYS A 199 11.99 1.19 -20.68
C LYS A 199 13.34 1.71 -20.18
N PRO A 200 13.51 3.01 -19.83
CA PRO A 200 14.75 3.46 -19.19
C PRO A 200 15.03 2.77 -17.86
N ALA A 201 14.00 2.56 -17.02
CA ALA A 201 14.12 1.83 -15.75
C ALA A 201 14.24 0.30 -15.91
N GLN A 202 14.22 -0.22 -17.15
CA GLN A 202 14.27 -1.66 -17.46
C GLN A 202 13.13 -2.49 -16.85
N MET A 203 11.97 -1.87 -16.69
CA MET A 203 10.73 -2.50 -16.23
C MET A 203 10.06 -3.20 -17.42
N LYS A 204 10.39 -4.48 -17.62
CA LYS A 204 10.03 -5.26 -18.82
C LYS A 204 8.72 -6.04 -18.67
N LEU A 205 8.13 -6.05 -17.49
CA LEU A 205 6.89 -6.73 -17.13
C LEU A 205 5.91 -5.73 -16.47
N THR A 206 5.94 -4.47 -16.92
CA THR A 206 5.06 -3.41 -16.42
C THR A 206 4.30 -2.72 -17.54
N GLY A 207 3.00 -2.53 -17.34
CA GLY A 207 2.12 -1.90 -18.33
C GLY A 207 0.64 -2.21 -18.16
N TYR A 208 -0.16 -1.65 -19.05
CA TYR A 208 -1.55 -2.06 -19.28
C TYR A 208 -1.54 -3.19 -20.32
N SER A 209 -1.40 -2.84 -21.59
CA SER A 209 -1.40 -3.76 -22.72
C SER A 209 -0.03 -3.89 -23.39
N ARG A 210 0.92 -3.03 -23.01
CA ARG A 210 2.30 -2.99 -23.49
C ARG A 210 3.25 -3.09 -22.28
N PRO A 211 4.10 -4.13 -22.22
CA PRO A 211 4.32 -5.15 -23.24
C PRO A 211 3.14 -6.12 -23.36
N GLU A 212 3.10 -6.86 -24.46
CA GLU A 212 2.22 -8.02 -24.55
C GLU A 212 2.71 -9.06 -23.53
N PHE A 213 1.99 -9.19 -22.43
CA PHE A 213 2.35 -10.09 -21.35
C PHE A 213 2.11 -11.54 -21.75
N ASP A 214 3.01 -12.43 -21.32
CA ASP A 214 2.64 -13.83 -21.19
C ASP A 214 1.51 -13.94 -20.16
N ARG A 215 0.34 -14.37 -20.61
CA ARG A 215 -0.84 -14.46 -19.75
C ARG A 215 -0.64 -15.44 -18.60
N ASP A 216 0.27 -16.39 -18.71
CA ASP A 216 0.56 -17.35 -17.63
C ASP A 216 1.36 -16.73 -16.48
N LEU A 217 2.04 -15.60 -16.72
CA LEU A 217 2.67 -14.82 -15.65
C LEU A 217 1.67 -13.96 -14.87
N ILE A 218 0.48 -13.72 -15.41
CA ILE A 218 -0.53 -12.88 -14.75
C ILE A 218 -1.29 -13.71 -13.72
N ALA A 219 -1.22 -13.28 -12.46
CA ALA A 219 -1.91 -13.94 -11.36
C ALA A 219 -3.43 -13.89 -11.54
N VAL A 220 -4.09 -15.00 -11.20
CA VAL A 220 -5.53 -15.09 -11.06
C VAL A 220 -5.91 -14.50 -9.71
N GLY A 221 -6.82 -13.53 -9.71
CA GLY A 221 -7.39 -12.98 -8.50
C GLY A 221 -8.49 -13.88 -7.91
N TYR A 222 -8.61 -13.86 -6.59
CA TYR A 222 -9.59 -14.66 -5.84
C TYR A 222 -10.47 -13.80 -4.94
N TYR A 223 -11.71 -14.23 -4.75
CA TYR A 223 -12.55 -13.75 -3.66
C TYR A 223 -12.02 -14.27 -2.31
N LYS A 224 -12.46 -13.66 -1.20
CA LYS A 224 -12.07 -14.08 0.16
C LYS A 224 -12.41 -15.56 0.44
N ASP A 225 -13.50 -16.05 -0.13
CA ASP A 225 -13.99 -17.43 -0.04
C ASP A 225 -13.37 -18.39 -1.09
N ASP A 226 -12.22 -18.04 -1.66
CA ASP A 226 -11.46 -18.81 -2.67
C ASP A 226 -12.16 -19.02 -4.01
N ARG A 227 -13.33 -18.42 -4.26
CA ARG A 227 -13.90 -18.39 -5.60
C ARG A 227 -13.00 -17.61 -6.55
N ILE A 228 -12.93 -18.07 -7.80
CA ILE A 228 -12.12 -17.44 -8.85
C ILE A 228 -12.80 -16.13 -9.29
N TRP A 229 -12.06 -15.02 -9.24
CA TRP A 229 -12.47 -13.76 -9.88
C TRP A 229 -11.99 -13.67 -11.33
N GLY A 230 -10.81 -14.23 -11.62
CA GLY A 230 -10.18 -14.27 -12.94
C GLY A 230 -8.92 -13.40 -13.01
N LYS A 231 -8.40 -13.15 -14.20
CA LYS A 231 -7.30 -12.21 -14.41
C LYS A 231 -7.85 -10.81 -14.66
N PRO A 232 -7.11 -9.74 -14.31
CA PRO A 232 -7.48 -8.38 -14.70
C PRO A 232 -7.71 -8.23 -16.21
N THR A 233 -7.01 -9.05 -16.99
CA THR A 233 -7.00 -9.05 -18.46
C THR A 233 -8.20 -9.75 -19.08
N ASP A 234 -8.98 -10.50 -18.30
CA ASP A 234 -10.17 -11.21 -18.78
C ASP A 234 -11.39 -10.28 -18.89
N LYS A 235 -11.34 -9.09 -18.28
CA LYS A 235 -12.48 -8.17 -18.11
C LYS A 235 -12.73 -7.25 -19.31
N GLU A 236 -12.84 -7.83 -20.51
CA GLU A 236 -13.07 -7.09 -21.77
C GLU A 236 -11.94 -6.11 -22.14
N TRP A 237 -10.69 -6.57 -22.08
CA TRP A 237 -9.54 -5.86 -22.63
C TRP A 237 -9.58 -5.88 -24.17
N ASP A 238 -10.44 -5.08 -24.79
CA ASP A 238 -10.60 -4.96 -26.25
C ASP A 238 -9.43 -4.21 -26.94
N LYS A 239 -8.21 -4.35 -26.38
CA LYS A 239 -6.99 -3.55 -26.64
C LYS A 239 -7.09 -2.08 -26.25
N THR A 240 -8.27 -1.54 -25.93
CA THR A 240 -8.44 -0.15 -25.48
C THR A 240 -8.62 -0.01 -23.97
N ALA A 241 -8.78 -1.12 -23.25
CA ALA A 241 -8.81 -1.10 -21.79
C ALA A 241 -7.38 -0.83 -21.18
N PRO A 242 -7.26 -0.63 -19.85
CA PRO A 242 -8.39 -0.26 -19.03
C PRO A 242 -8.98 1.06 -19.55
N TYR A 243 -10.26 1.30 -19.29
CA TYR A 243 -10.94 2.50 -19.78
C TYR A 243 -10.64 3.71 -18.87
N TRP A 244 -11.21 4.88 -19.17
CA TRP A 244 -10.85 6.13 -18.47
C TRP A 244 -11.22 6.17 -16.98
N HIS A 245 -12.05 5.23 -16.50
CA HIS A 245 -12.26 5.03 -15.08
C HIS A 245 -11.00 4.60 -14.31
N MET A 246 -10.02 3.95 -14.96
CA MET A 246 -8.77 3.52 -14.31
C MET A 246 -7.50 4.13 -14.91
N ARG A 247 -7.49 4.55 -16.19
CA ARG A 247 -6.28 5.09 -16.83
C ARG A 247 -5.70 6.25 -16.02
N GLY A 248 -4.43 6.14 -15.63
CA GLY A 248 -3.76 7.15 -14.80
C GLY A 248 -3.94 6.98 -13.29
N ASN A 249 -4.97 6.29 -12.84
CA ASN A 249 -5.23 6.15 -11.40
C ASN A 249 -5.04 4.72 -10.87
N GLY A 250 -5.18 3.69 -11.72
CA GLY A 250 -5.09 2.29 -11.36
C GLY A 250 -4.89 1.37 -12.56
N GLY A 251 -4.85 0.06 -12.30
CA GLY A 251 -4.91 -1.00 -13.32
C GLY A 251 -3.60 -1.35 -14.02
N ILE A 252 -2.48 -0.67 -13.71
CA ILE A 252 -1.18 -1.07 -14.26
C ILE A 252 -0.86 -2.44 -13.70
N LEU A 253 -0.38 -3.33 -14.55
CA LEU A 253 0.16 -4.60 -14.15
C LEU A 253 1.67 -4.48 -13.96
N SER A 254 2.22 -5.10 -12.91
CA SER A 254 3.66 -5.11 -12.64
C SER A 254 4.07 -6.31 -11.77
N THR A 255 5.35 -6.42 -11.48
CA THR A 255 5.96 -7.46 -10.62
C THR A 255 6.73 -6.81 -9.48
N THR A 256 7.07 -7.58 -8.44
CA THR A 256 7.93 -7.06 -7.36
C THR A 256 9.31 -6.66 -7.90
N GLU A 257 9.88 -7.43 -8.84
CA GLU A 257 11.16 -7.08 -9.49
C GLU A 257 11.12 -5.75 -10.25
N ASP A 258 10.07 -5.51 -11.03
CA ASP A 258 9.95 -4.27 -11.80
C ASP A 258 9.69 -3.07 -10.89
N LEU A 259 8.85 -3.22 -9.86
CA LEU A 259 8.67 -2.18 -8.84
C LEU A 259 9.97 -1.89 -8.06
N TYR A 260 10.84 -2.89 -7.86
CA TYR A 260 12.16 -2.65 -7.29
C TYR A 260 13.09 -1.89 -8.26
N LYS A 261 13.03 -2.17 -9.56
CA LYS A 261 13.74 -1.35 -10.56
C LYS A 261 13.21 0.09 -10.59
N TRP A 262 11.90 0.27 -10.43
CA TRP A 262 11.29 1.59 -10.25
C TRP A 262 11.81 2.30 -9.01
N HIS A 263 11.90 1.59 -7.88
CA HIS A 263 12.55 2.08 -6.67
C HIS A 263 13.99 2.57 -6.97
N LYS A 264 14.84 1.76 -7.61
CA LYS A 264 16.21 2.17 -7.95
C LYS A 264 16.24 3.37 -8.90
N ALA A 265 15.35 3.43 -9.88
CA ALA A 265 15.22 4.56 -10.79
C ALA A 265 14.85 5.87 -10.07
N LEU A 266 14.06 5.78 -8.98
CA LEU A 266 13.71 6.91 -8.12
C LEU A 266 14.80 7.30 -7.12
N THR A 267 15.79 6.44 -6.86
CA THR A 267 16.98 6.81 -6.05
C THR A 267 18.03 7.54 -6.89
N GLY A 268 18.21 7.16 -8.16
CA GLY A 268 19.10 7.83 -9.10
C GLY A 268 18.45 9.00 -9.85
N ASP A 269 19.18 9.56 -10.82
CA ASP A 269 18.72 10.69 -11.66
C ASP A 269 18.31 10.25 -13.08
N LEU A 270 18.08 8.95 -13.27
CA LEU A 270 17.77 8.34 -14.56
C LEU A 270 16.44 8.85 -15.13
N ILE A 271 15.43 9.02 -14.26
CA ILE A 271 14.07 9.40 -14.65
C ILE A 271 13.78 10.84 -14.27
N LEU A 272 13.94 11.18 -13.00
CA LEU A 272 13.68 12.52 -12.46
C LEU A 272 14.98 13.10 -11.89
N SER A 273 15.17 14.41 -12.03
CA SER A 273 16.26 15.12 -11.35
C SER A 273 16.01 15.16 -9.85
N ASN A 274 17.05 15.48 -9.06
CA ASN A 274 16.89 15.70 -7.61
C ASN A 274 15.84 16.77 -7.28
N GLU A 275 15.77 17.86 -8.06
CA GLU A 275 14.74 18.89 -7.90
C GLU A 275 13.32 18.33 -8.11
N ALA A 276 13.11 17.56 -9.18
CA ALA A 276 11.82 16.94 -9.44
C ALA A 276 11.47 15.88 -8.38
N LYS A 277 12.44 15.10 -7.90
CA LYS A 277 12.21 14.14 -6.79
C LYS A 277 11.86 14.86 -5.49
N ASN A 278 12.51 15.98 -5.17
CA ASN A 278 12.14 16.79 -4.01
C ASN A 278 10.70 17.27 -4.14
N LYS A 279 10.29 17.74 -5.32
CA LYS A 279 8.89 18.12 -5.59
C LYS A 279 7.91 16.94 -5.54
N LEU A 280 8.34 15.74 -5.91
CA LEU A 280 7.54 14.50 -5.86
C LEU A 280 7.16 14.11 -4.43
N TYR A 281 8.11 14.19 -3.48
CA TYR A 281 7.90 13.77 -2.08
C TYR A 281 7.57 14.92 -1.13
N GLN A 282 8.01 16.13 -1.44
CA GLN A 282 7.81 17.34 -0.62
C GLN A 282 7.27 18.49 -1.50
N PRO A 283 6.06 18.33 -2.07
CA PRO A 283 5.44 19.41 -2.83
C PRO A 283 5.08 20.57 -1.89
N LYS A 284 4.78 21.73 -2.47
CA LYS A 284 4.28 22.89 -1.71
C LYS A 284 3.05 22.48 -0.90
N ILE A 285 3.11 22.65 0.43
CA ILE A 285 2.02 22.36 1.36
C ILE A 285 1.23 23.65 1.60
N ARG A 286 -0.10 23.55 1.75
CA ARG A 286 -0.94 24.70 2.12
C ARG A 286 -0.93 24.90 3.63
N ALA A 287 -1.07 26.14 4.09
CA ALA A 287 -0.79 26.54 5.48
C ALA A 287 -1.62 25.81 6.57
N GLU A 288 -2.74 25.20 6.21
CA GLU A 288 -3.67 24.53 7.14
C GLU A 288 -3.48 23.01 7.19
N GLU A 289 -2.54 22.44 6.44
CA GLU A 289 -2.31 20.99 6.41
C GLU A 289 -1.43 20.52 7.58
N ASP A 290 -1.74 19.34 8.11
CA ASP A 290 -0.93 18.67 9.13
C ASP A 290 0.39 18.16 8.51
N TYR A 291 1.52 18.53 9.09
CA TYR A 291 2.85 18.14 8.64
C TYR A 291 3.21 16.67 8.95
N SER A 292 2.47 15.99 9.85
CA SER A 292 2.84 14.65 10.33
C SER A 292 2.61 13.54 9.30
N ALA A 293 1.63 13.71 8.40
CA ALA A 293 1.39 12.82 7.27
C ALA A 293 0.74 13.61 6.12
N ILE A 294 1.37 13.60 4.95
CA ILE A 294 0.91 14.31 3.76
C ILE A 294 0.77 13.36 2.59
N TYR A 295 -0.27 13.56 1.78
CA TYR A 295 -0.32 12.96 0.45
C TYR A 295 0.49 13.84 -0.50
N ALA A 296 1.71 13.45 -0.83
CA ALA A 296 2.56 14.08 -1.83
C ALA A 296 2.09 13.72 -3.26
N TYR A 297 2.96 13.76 -4.26
CA TYR A 297 2.55 13.45 -5.63
C TYR A 297 2.57 11.95 -5.89
N GLY A 298 1.44 11.29 -5.59
CA GLY A 298 1.25 9.84 -5.77
C GLY A 298 1.89 9.00 -4.66
N TRP A 299 2.22 9.62 -3.54
CA TRP A 299 2.86 9.01 -2.38
C TRP A 299 2.27 9.57 -1.10
N ASP A 300 2.00 8.72 -0.13
CA ASP A 300 1.87 9.12 1.27
C ASP A 300 3.26 9.28 1.87
N VAL A 301 3.50 10.41 2.53
CA VAL A 301 4.78 10.78 3.14
C VAL A 301 4.55 11.11 4.61
N SER A 302 5.30 10.46 5.48
CA SER A 302 5.21 10.64 6.92
C SER A 302 6.58 10.52 7.56
N GLU A 303 6.78 11.18 8.70
CA GLU A 303 7.93 10.96 9.57
C GLU A 303 7.73 9.70 10.42
N THR A 304 8.80 8.92 10.63
CA THR A 304 8.80 7.78 11.54
C THR A 304 9.11 8.20 12.98
N ASN A 305 8.91 7.30 13.94
CA ASN A 305 9.33 7.49 15.33
C ASN A 305 10.86 7.60 15.52
N ARG A 306 11.65 7.38 14.45
CA ARG A 306 13.11 7.52 14.40
C ARG A 306 13.54 8.85 13.78
N ASN A 307 12.60 9.75 13.48
CA ASN A 307 12.81 11.00 12.75
C ASN A 307 13.39 10.78 11.35
N THR A 308 12.93 9.72 10.67
CA THR A 308 13.28 9.40 9.28
C THR A 308 12.06 9.51 8.36
N THR A 309 12.31 9.58 7.06
CA THR A 309 11.26 9.75 6.05
C THR A 309 10.75 8.40 5.58
N ARG A 310 9.46 8.16 5.78
CA ARG A 310 8.73 7.04 5.20
C ARG A 310 7.85 7.53 4.05
N VAL A 311 7.99 6.91 2.88
CA VAL A 311 7.10 7.13 1.73
C VAL A 311 6.47 5.82 1.29
N TRP A 312 5.17 5.81 1.03
CA TRP A 312 4.46 4.61 0.64
C TRP A 312 3.24 4.89 -0.22
N HIS A 313 2.73 3.87 -0.89
CA HIS A 313 1.40 3.88 -1.47
C HIS A 313 0.95 2.43 -1.66
N ASN A 314 -0.30 2.12 -1.34
CA ASN A 314 -0.90 0.81 -1.60
C ASN A 314 -1.82 0.85 -2.84
N GLY A 315 -2.30 -0.30 -3.28
CA GLY A 315 -3.25 -0.38 -4.37
C GLY A 315 -4.07 -1.65 -4.30
N THR A 316 -5.33 -1.56 -4.71
CA THR A 316 -6.22 -2.72 -4.75
C THR A 316 -7.30 -2.53 -5.79
N ASN A 317 -7.79 -3.66 -6.32
CA ASN A 317 -9.03 -3.75 -7.09
C ASN A 317 -10.09 -4.60 -6.35
N ASN A 318 -9.95 -4.75 -5.03
CA ASN A 318 -10.66 -5.65 -4.11
C ASN A 318 -10.28 -7.13 -4.17
N PHE A 319 -9.56 -7.59 -5.20
CA PHE A 319 -9.18 -8.99 -5.37
C PHE A 319 -7.66 -9.15 -5.31
N LEU A 320 -6.95 -8.28 -6.00
CA LEU A 320 -5.51 -8.13 -5.90
C LEU A 320 -5.18 -6.96 -4.99
N TYR A 321 -4.05 -7.08 -4.30
CA TYR A 321 -3.54 -6.08 -3.39
C TYR A 321 -2.04 -5.86 -3.65
N ALA A 322 -1.61 -4.62 -3.54
CA ALA A 322 -0.23 -4.22 -3.69
C ALA A 322 0.12 -3.21 -2.61
N ASP A 323 1.31 -3.32 -2.06
CA ASP A 323 1.84 -2.34 -1.13
C ASP A 323 3.33 -2.11 -1.40
N PHE A 324 3.71 -0.84 -1.43
CA PHE A 324 5.06 -0.41 -1.76
C PHE A 324 5.48 0.69 -0.78
N LEU A 325 6.37 0.31 0.12
CA LEU A 325 6.80 1.08 1.27
C LEU A 325 8.32 1.28 1.24
N ARG A 326 8.76 2.52 1.49
CA ARG A 326 10.17 2.92 1.47
C ARG A 326 10.52 3.74 2.70
N TYR A 327 11.57 3.34 3.37
CA TYR A 327 12.23 4.07 4.45
C TYR A 327 13.52 4.65 3.86
N ILE A 328 13.45 5.95 3.49
CA ILE A 328 14.42 6.57 2.58
C ILE A 328 15.80 6.65 3.24
N ASP A 329 15.85 7.09 4.49
CA ASP A 329 17.09 7.30 5.24
C ASP A 329 17.77 5.98 5.62
N GLU A 330 16.99 4.93 5.87
CA GLU A 330 17.47 3.60 6.24
C GLU A 330 17.84 2.72 5.04
N GLY A 331 17.61 3.18 3.80
CA GLY A 331 17.85 2.37 2.60
C GLY A 331 17.06 1.05 2.60
N THR A 332 15.83 1.09 3.13
CA THR A 332 14.96 -0.08 3.27
C THR A 332 13.72 0.08 2.39
N THR A 333 13.42 -0.95 1.59
CA THR A 333 12.29 -0.97 0.67
C THR A 333 11.55 -2.29 0.79
N LEU A 334 10.23 -2.21 0.95
CA LEU A 334 9.35 -3.36 1.09
C LEU A 334 8.30 -3.30 -0.03
N ILE A 335 8.16 -4.39 -0.78
CA ILE A 335 7.18 -4.52 -1.86
C ILE A 335 6.45 -5.83 -1.67
N MET A 336 5.13 -5.79 -1.60
CA MET A 336 4.27 -6.95 -1.47
C MET A 336 3.16 -6.86 -2.51
N LEU A 337 3.00 -7.92 -3.31
CA LEU A 337 1.91 -8.08 -4.26
C LEU A 337 1.17 -9.36 -3.93
N SER A 338 -0.16 -9.32 -3.86
CA SER A 338 -1.00 -10.46 -3.55
C SER A 338 -2.15 -10.59 -4.55
N ASN A 339 -2.46 -11.83 -4.92
CA ASN A 339 -3.62 -12.16 -5.74
C ASN A 339 -4.86 -12.52 -4.91
N LYS A 340 -4.84 -12.24 -3.60
CA LYS A 340 -5.97 -12.36 -2.69
C LYS A 340 -5.89 -11.28 -1.60
N SER A 341 -6.48 -10.12 -1.86
CA SER A 341 -6.61 -9.05 -0.85
C SER A 341 -7.31 -9.59 0.39
N HIS A 342 -6.67 -9.41 1.55
CA HIS A 342 -7.11 -10.02 2.78
C HIS A 342 -6.60 -9.27 4.01
N SER A 343 -7.49 -8.99 4.96
CA SER A 343 -7.18 -8.17 6.14
C SER A 343 -6.07 -8.73 7.04
N ASN A 344 -5.76 -10.03 6.95
CA ASN A 344 -4.62 -10.64 7.64
C ASN A 344 -3.26 -10.30 7.00
N PHE A 345 -3.22 -9.93 5.71
CA PHE A 345 -1.98 -9.83 4.92
C PHE A 345 -1.76 -8.46 4.29
N ASP A 346 -2.81 -7.63 4.13
CA ASP A 346 -2.72 -6.32 3.49
C ASP A 346 -1.74 -5.34 4.21
N GLU A 347 -1.34 -5.64 5.44
CA GLU A 347 -0.33 -4.88 6.22
C GLU A 347 1.01 -5.60 6.39
N LEU A 348 1.29 -6.63 5.58
CA LEU A 348 2.53 -7.42 5.68
C LEU A 348 3.80 -6.56 5.67
N ASN A 349 3.88 -5.50 4.86
CA ASN A 349 5.05 -4.62 4.88
C ASN A 349 5.18 -3.84 6.20
N GLN A 350 4.07 -3.48 6.86
CA GLN A 350 4.13 -2.84 8.18
C GLN A 350 4.65 -3.83 9.22
N GLU A 351 4.16 -5.07 9.20
CA GLU A 351 4.64 -6.17 10.05
C GLU A 351 6.14 -6.44 9.85
N ILE A 352 6.59 -6.55 8.59
CA ILE A 352 8.01 -6.70 8.26
C ILE A 352 8.83 -5.50 8.75
N SER A 353 8.30 -4.28 8.64
CA SER A 353 9.02 -3.10 9.15
C SER A 353 9.19 -3.13 10.68
N GLN A 354 8.24 -3.71 11.42
CA GLN A 354 8.42 -3.91 12.86
C GLN A 354 9.50 -4.95 13.16
N ILE A 355 9.58 -6.04 12.38
CA ILE A 355 10.68 -7.02 12.50
C ILE A 355 12.04 -6.33 12.29
N ILE A 356 12.12 -5.39 11.34
CA ILE A 356 13.38 -4.69 11.00
C ILE A 356 13.76 -3.64 12.06
N PHE A 357 12.81 -2.81 12.51
CA PHE A 357 13.13 -1.62 13.31
C PHE A 357 12.83 -1.75 14.81
N ASN A 358 12.20 -2.84 15.25
CA ASN A 358 11.91 -3.11 16.65
C ASN A 358 12.51 -4.46 17.07
N PRO A 359 13.73 -4.47 17.66
CA PRO A 359 14.43 -5.72 18.03
C PRO A 359 13.70 -6.62 19.04
N LYS A 360 12.67 -6.09 19.72
CA LYS A 360 11.83 -6.86 20.65
C LYS A 360 10.54 -7.36 20.02
N TYR A 361 10.30 -7.02 18.75
CA TYR A 361 9.09 -7.39 18.05
C TYR A 361 9.10 -8.88 17.71
N ILE A 362 8.00 -9.54 18.07
CA ILE A 362 7.73 -10.93 17.70
C ILE A 362 6.47 -10.91 16.86
N PRO A 363 6.56 -11.17 15.55
CA PRO A 363 5.39 -11.11 14.67
C PRO A 363 4.39 -12.20 15.06
N VAL A 364 3.11 -11.86 15.05
CA VAL A 364 2.02 -12.80 15.32
C VAL A 364 1.57 -13.44 14.01
N ILE A 365 1.49 -14.77 13.96
CA ILE A 365 0.86 -15.47 12.83
C ILE A 365 -0.66 -15.31 13.00
N PRO A 366 -1.36 -14.67 12.04
CA PRO A 366 -2.80 -14.52 12.13
C PRO A 366 -3.48 -15.89 12.02
N VAL A 367 -4.64 -16.01 12.67
CA VAL A 367 -5.49 -17.18 12.57
C VAL A 367 -5.92 -17.37 11.11
N ALA A 368 -5.80 -18.58 10.59
CA ALA A 368 -6.22 -18.92 9.23
C ALA A 368 -7.73 -18.64 9.02
N ASP A 369 -8.06 -17.87 7.98
CA ASP A 369 -9.44 -17.58 7.60
C ASP A 369 -10.08 -18.78 6.86
N ASN A 370 -10.56 -19.74 7.64
CA ASN A 370 -11.28 -20.91 7.16
C ASN A 370 -12.71 -20.94 7.71
N GLU A 371 -13.54 -21.81 7.13
CA GLU A 371 -14.97 -21.91 7.49
C GLU A 371 -15.18 -22.20 8.98
N ILE A 372 -14.33 -23.03 9.59
CA ILE A 372 -14.41 -23.38 11.01
C ILE A 372 -14.22 -22.14 11.88
N ASN A 373 -13.16 -21.36 11.63
CA ASN A 373 -12.86 -20.15 12.39
C ASN A 373 -13.88 -19.03 12.12
N ARG A 374 -14.40 -18.91 10.89
CA ARG A 374 -15.48 -17.95 10.57
C ARG A 374 -16.76 -18.26 11.33
N ASN A 375 -17.21 -19.52 11.29
CA ASN A 375 -18.42 -19.96 11.97
C ASN A 375 -18.27 -19.80 13.49
N PHE A 376 -17.10 -20.12 14.04
CA PHE A 376 -16.85 -19.94 15.46
C PHE A 376 -16.80 -18.47 15.88
N THR A 377 -16.17 -17.61 15.06
CA THR A 377 -16.14 -16.16 15.32
C THR A 377 -17.54 -15.57 15.31
N ASN A 378 -18.36 -15.90 14.32
CA ASN A 378 -19.76 -15.47 14.26
C ASN A 378 -20.58 -15.98 15.45
N TYR A 379 -20.36 -17.23 15.88
CA TYR A 379 -21.01 -17.80 17.05
C TYR A 379 -20.68 -17.01 18.33
N ILE A 380 -19.40 -16.68 18.56
CA ILE A 380 -18.99 -15.91 19.74
C ILE A 380 -19.50 -14.47 19.67
N ILE A 381 -19.48 -13.83 18.51
CA ILE A 381 -20.09 -12.50 18.31
C ILE A 381 -21.58 -12.54 18.66
N GLY A 382 -22.31 -13.55 18.15
CA GLY A 382 -23.72 -13.74 18.48
C GLY A 382 -23.96 -13.96 19.97
N ALA A 383 -23.11 -14.75 20.64
CA ALA A 383 -23.18 -14.96 22.08
C ALA A 383 -22.94 -13.67 22.87
N ILE A 384 -22.03 -12.79 22.43
CA ILE A 384 -21.83 -11.46 23.04
C ILE A 384 -23.10 -10.62 22.89
N GLN A 385 -23.69 -10.60 21.69
CA GLN A 385 -24.88 -9.80 21.39
C GLN A 385 -26.13 -10.28 22.14
N GLU A 386 -26.28 -11.59 22.34
CA GLU A 386 -27.45 -12.19 22.99
C GLU A 386 -27.31 -12.31 24.51
N PHE A 387 -26.13 -12.67 24.99
CA PHE A 387 -25.91 -13.07 26.38
C PHE A 387 -24.83 -12.29 27.12
N GLY A 388 -24.08 -11.43 26.43
CA GLY A 388 -22.98 -10.66 26.98
C GLY A 388 -21.63 -11.39 27.03
N LEU A 389 -20.60 -10.62 27.35
CA LEU A 389 -19.19 -11.05 27.31
C LEU A 389 -18.86 -12.24 28.22
N GLU A 390 -19.48 -12.33 29.40
CA GLU A 390 -19.19 -13.41 30.36
C GLU A 390 -19.54 -14.79 29.78
N LYS A 391 -20.77 -14.96 29.28
CA LYS A 391 -21.18 -16.22 28.65
C LYS A 391 -20.41 -16.50 27.37
N ALA A 392 -20.12 -15.47 26.58
CA ALA A 392 -19.30 -15.63 25.38
C ALA A 392 -17.88 -16.14 25.70
N ASN A 393 -17.28 -15.70 26.82
CA ASN A 393 -16.00 -16.23 27.29
C ASN A 393 -16.11 -17.71 27.68
N GLU A 394 -17.15 -18.12 28.39
CA GLU A 394 -17.38 -19.53 28.72
C GLU A 394 -17.49 -20.40 27.45
N GLU A 395 -18.25 -19.93 26.46
CA GLU A 395 -18.41 -20.59 25.17
C GLU A 395 -17.11 -20.67 24.38
N TYR A 396 -16.29 -19.62 24.43
CA TYR A 396 -14.97 -19.63 23.81
C TYR A 396 -14.05 -20.67 24.45
N GLN A 397 -13.96 -20.71 25.77
CA GLN A 397 -13.08 -21.63 26.50
C GLN A 397 -13.38 -23.10 26.22
N LYS A 398 -14.64 -23.44 25.93
CA LYS A 398 -15.05 -24.82 25.56
C LYS A 398 -14.40 -25.31 24.25
N LYS A 399 -14.00 -24.41 23.35
CA LYS A 399 -13.53 -24.74 21.99
C LYS A 399 -12.17 -24.13 21.61
N ALA A 400 -11.55 -23.36 22.50
CA ALA A 400 -10.31 -22.63 22.24
C ALA A 400 -9.11 -23.51 21.82
N ASN A 401 -9.13 -24.81 22.13
CA ASN A 401 -8.07 -25.74 21.74
C ASN A 401 -8.14 -26.21 20.27
N SER A 402 -9.26 -26.00 19.58
CA SER A 402 -9.47 -26.48 18.21
C SER A 402 -9.96 -25.41 17.24
N GLN A 403 -10.38 -24.24 17.74
CA GLN A 403 -10.93 -23.13 16.96
C GLN A 403 -10.45 -21.82 17.59
N SER A 404 -10.23 -20.80 16.76
CA SER A 404 -9.85 -19.47 17.25
C SER A 404 -10.70 -18.38 16.61
N LEU A 405 -10.68 -17.19 17.20
CA LEU A 405 -11.43 -16.04 16.69
C LEU A 405 -10.59 -15.28 15.67
N LEU A 406 -11.24 -14.86 14.59
CA LEU A 406 -10.61 -14.03 13.57
C LEU A 406 -10.61 -12.57 14.04
N GLU A 407 -9.41 -12.04 14.32
CA GLU A 407 -9.22 -10.67 14.84
C GLU A 407 -9.97 -9.63 14.00
N PHE A 408 -9.81 -9.71 12.67
CA PHE A 408 -10.38 -8.70 11.78
C PHE A 408 -11.90 -8.74 11.77
N MET A 409 -12.53 -9.91 11.92
CA MET A 409 -13.98 -10.03 11.98
C MET A 409 -14.52 -9.40 13.27
N MET A 410 -13.89 -9.72 14.41
CA MET A 410 -14.22 -9.14 15.70
C MET A 410 -14.05 -7.62 15.67
N ARG A 411 -12.93 -7.12 15.14
CA ARG A 411 -12.67 -5.68 15.03
C ARG A 411 -13.69 -4.98 14.13
N ASN A 412 -13.96 -5.52 12.95
CA ASN A 412 -14.90 -4.91 12.00
C ASN A 412 -16.33 -4.87 12.58
N GLU A 413 -16.77 -5.95 13.23
CA GLU A 413 -18.09 -5.98 13.87
C GLU A 413 -18.17 -5.02 15.06
N GLY A 414 -17.11 -4.93 15.87
CA GLY A 414 -17.03 -3.96 16.95
C GLY A 414 -17.12 -2.52 16.44
N LEU A 415 -16.36 -2.17 15.40
CA LEU A 415 -16.41 -0.84 14.77
C LEU A 415 -17.78 -0.55 14.15
N ASN A 416 -18.40 -1.53 13.50
CA ASN A 416 -19.74 -1.41 12.95
C ASN A 416 -20.77 -1.09 14.05
N ASN A 417 -20.69 -1.77 15.20
CA ASN A 417 -21.58 -1.47 16.34
C ASN A 417 -21.27 -0.08 16.94
N LEU A 418 -20.00 0.30 17.04
CA LEU A 418 -19.59 1.61 17.55
C LEU A 418 -20.20 2.74 16.72
N TYR A 419 -20.03 2.68 15.39
CA TYR A 419 -20.53 3.71 14.47
C TYR A 419 -22.05 3.71 14.29
N ASN A 420 -22.72 2.59 14.59
CA ASN A 420 -24.19 2.50 14.61
C ASN A 420 -24.79 2.77 16.00
N SER A 421 -24.10 3.54 16.84
CA SER A 421 -24.58 3.96 18.17
C SER A 421 -24.92 2.80 19.12
N LYS A 422 -24.18 1.69 19.04
CA LYS A 422 -24.25 0.54 19.96
C LYS A 422 -22.91 0.35 20.71
N PRO A 423 -22.44 1.35 21.48
CA PRO A 423 -21.12 1.32 22.10
C PRO A 423 -20.96 0.19 23.12
N ASP A 424 -22.00 -0.20 23.86
CA ASP A 424 -21.90 -1.26 24.87
C ASP A 424 -21.61 -2.64 24.27
N ILE A 425 -22.20 -2.94 23.11
CA ILE A 425 -21.94 -4.17 22.35
C ILE A 425 -20.54 -4.10 21.74
N ALA A 426 -20.19 -2.96 21.11
CA ALA A 426 -18.88 -2.74 20.53
C ALA A 426 -17.75 -2.95 21.54
N MET A 427 -17.89 -2.40 22.75
CA MET A 427 -16.91 -2.54 23.82
C MET A 427 -16.70 -4.00 24.24
N GLN A 428 -17.77 -4.79 24.35
CA GLN A 428 -17.65 -6.21 24.69
C GLN A 428 -16.95 -7.00 23.58
N ILE A 429 -17.24 -6.70 22.31
CA ILE A 429 -16.56 -7.32 21.17
C ILE A 429 -15.07 -6.95 21.18
N PHE A 430 -14.72 -5.67 21.38
CA PHE A 430 -13.31 -5.25 21.45
C PHE A 430 -12.56 -5.88 22.63
N GLN A 431 -13.21 -5.98 23.80
CA GLN A 431 -12.63 -6.65 24.97
C GLN A 431 -12.37 -8.13 24.70
N MET A 432 -13.32 -8.84 24.08
CA MET A 432 -13.11 -10.22 23.65
C MET A 432 -11.99 -10.34 22.62
N ASN A 433 -11.93 -9.41 21.66
CA ASN A 433 -10.89 -9.41 20.64
C ASN A 433 -9.50 -9.27 21.25
N VAL A 434 -9.30 -8.31 22.17
CA VAL A 434 -8.03 -8.12 22.90
C VAL A 434 -7.73 -9.28 23.85
N PHE A 435 -8.75 -9.92 24.43
CA PHE A 435 -8.55 -11.10 25.26
C PHE A 435 -7.92 -12.26 24.47
N VAL A 436 -8.39 -12.49 23.23
CA VAL A 436 -7.86 -13.54 22.35
C VAL A 436 -6.57 -13.10 21.64
N HIS A 437 -6.45 -11.81 21.30
CA HIS A 437 -5.35 -11.23 20.52
C HIS A 437 -4.63 -10.09 21.27
N PRO A 438 -4.04 -10.34 22.45
CA PRO A 438 -3.53 -9.28 23.32
C PRO A 438 -2.31 -8.53 22.76
N ASN A 439 -1.63 -9.13 21.78
CA ASN A 439 -0.42 -8.60 21.16
C ASN A 439 -0.65 -8.12 19.71
N VAL A 440 -1.91 -7.90 19.30
CA VAL A 440 -2.22 -7.34 17.99
C VAL A 440 -2.52 -5.85 18.12
N ALA A 441 -1.69 -5.01 17.48
CA ALA A 441 -1.78 -3.55 17.57
C ALA A 441 -3.18 -3.02 17.20
N LYS A 442 -3.83 -3.61 16.19
CA LYS A 442 -5.18 -3.26 15.74
C LYS A 442 -6.28 -3.58 16.74
N ALA A 443 -6.20 -4.74 17.41
CA ALA A 443 -7.17 -5.12 18.43
C ALA A 443 -7.10 -4.12 19.60
N LEU A 444 -5.89 -3.76 20.02
CA LEU A 444 -5.63 -2.76 21.06
C LEU A 444 -6.10 -1.36 20.63
N GLN A 445 -5.83 -0.96 19.39
CA GLN A 445 -6.28 0.32 18.84
C GLN A 445 -7.80 0.43 18.85
N ALA A 446 -8.51 -0.58 18.32
CA ALA A 446 -9.96 -0.58 18.25
C ALA A 446 -10.62 -0.51 19.65
N LEU A 447 -10.01 -1.18 20.65
CA LEU A 447 -10.44 -1.05 22.04
C LEU A 447 -10.17 0.37 22.59
N GLY A 448 -9.05 0.99 22.22
CA GLY A 448 -8.75 2.39 22.53
C GLY A 448 -9.78 3.37 21.94
N GLU A 449 -10.15 3.16 20.67
CA GLU A 449 -11.21 3.92 19.98
C GLU A 449 -12.55 3.78 20.72
N GLY A 450 -12.94 2.56 21.08
CA GLY A 450 -14.15 2.32 21.86
C GLY A 450 -14.14 3.05 23.22
N TYR A 451 -13.01 3.05 23.92
CA TYR A 451 -12.88 3.81 25.18
C TYR A 451 -12.95 5.33 24.96
N MET A 452 -12.39 5.83 23.86
CA MET A 452 -12.48 7.24 23.50
C MET A 452 -13.93 7.67 23.26
N GLU A 453 -14.66 6.93 22.43
CA GLU A 453 -16.07 7.21 22.11
C GLU A 453 -17.00 7.07 23.33
N THR A 454 -16.65 6.21 24.29
CA THR A 454 -17.39 6.06 25.55
C THR A 454 -16.94 7.02 26.66
N GLY A 455 -16.10 8.01 26.36
CA GLY A 455 -15.65 9.03 27.31
C GLY A 455 -14.65 8.56 28.36
N LYS A 456 -14.08 7.36 28.22
CA LYS A 456 -13.10 6.76 29.14
C LYS A 456 -11.67 7.11 28.73
N LYS A 457 -11.35 8.41 28.82
CA LYS A 457 -10.10 9.04 28.35
C LYS A 457 -8.81 8.30 28.80
N GLU A 458 -8.67 7.99 30.08
CA GLU A 458 -7.47 7.31 30.61
C GLU A 458 -7.29 5.89 30.03
N LEU A 459 -8.39 5.15 29.84
CA LEU A 459 -8.35 3.82 29.24
C LEU A 459 -8.04 3.90 27.75
N ALA A 460 -8.61 4.87 27.03
CA ALA A 460 -8.28 5.11 25.63
C ALA A 460 -6.78 5.36 25.46
N LEU A 461 -6.21 6.28 26.25
CA LEU A 461 -4.78 6.59 26.25
C LEU A 461 -3.93 5.36 26.56
N LYS A 462 -4.31 4.54 27.55
CA LYS A 462 -3.62 3.29 27.89
C LYS A 462 -3.57 2.32 26.70
N PHE A 463 -4.67 2.14 25.98
CA PHE A 463 -4.74 1.16 24.89
C PHE A 463 -4.11 1.68 23.58
N PHE A 464 -4.19 2.98 23.29
CA PHE A 464 -3.42 3.58 22.20
C PHE A 464 -1.91 3.47 22.45
N ASN A 465 -1.43 3.75 23.68
CA ASN A 465 -0.02 3.56 24.03
C ASN A 465 0.43 2.11 23.91
N LYS A 466 -0.41 1.14 24.32
CA LYS A 466 -0.13 -0.28 24.09
C LYS A 466 -0.05 -0.61 22.60
N SER A 467 -0.96 -0.09 21.78
CA SER A 467 -0.91 -0.28 20.33
C SER A 467 0.40 0.28 19.74
N LEU A 468 0.81 1.48 20.14
CA LEU A 468 2.08 2.10 19.72
C LEU A 468 3.32 1.36 20.21
N SER A 469 3.27 0.69 21.36
CA SER A 469 4.40 -0.13 21.80
C SER A 469 4.68 -1.33 20.88
N ILE A 470 3.69 -1.73 20.08
CA ILE A 470 3.77 -2.81 19.09
C ILE A 470 4.05 -2.25 17.69
N ASN A 471 3.35 -1.18 17.30
CA ASN A 471 3.55 -0.47 16.04
C ASN A 471 3.77 1.05 16.29
N PRO A 472 5.01 1.47 16.55
CA PRO A 472 5.33 2.86 16.91
C PRO A 472 5.07 3.88 15.80
N ASP A 473 5.08 3.43 14.54
CA ASP A 473 4.91 4.28 13.35
C ASP A 473 3.43 4.39 12.92
N ASN A 474 2.47 4.03 13.79
CA ASN A 474 1.03 4.13 13.53
C ASN A 474 0.55 5.59 13.65
N PRO A 475 0.22 6.26 12.53
CA PRO A 475 -0.14 7.67 12.55
C PRO A 475 -1.49 7.92 13.24
N PHE A 476 -2.43 6.98 13.15
CA PHE A 476 -3.75 7.13 13.76
C PHE A 476 -3.64 7.12 15.28
N ALA A 477 -2.94 6.13 15.85
CA ALA A 477 -2.76 6.05 17.29
C ALA A 477 -2.01 7.28 17.84
N ASN A 478 -0.94 7.73 17.17
CA ASN A 478 -0.23 8.97 17.52
C ASN A 478 -1.18 10.19 17.52
N LYS A 479 -1.99 10.34 16.47
CA LYS A 479 -2.97 11.44 16.36
C LYS A 479 -4.02 11.39 17.47
N MET A 480 -4.53 10.21 17.80
CA MET A 480 -5.54 10.06 18.85
C MET A 480 -4.97 10.35 20.23
N ILE A 481 -3.73 9.95 20.53
CA ILE A 481 -3.07 10.29 21.79
C ILE A 481 -2.93 11.79 21.94
N LYS A 482 -2.42 12.49 20.92
CA LYS A 482 -2.29 13.95 20.94
C LYS A 482 -3.63 14.64 21.23
N ARG A 483 -4.70 14.22 20.55
CA ARG A 483 -6.06 14.72 20.78
C ARG A 483 -6.58 14.44 22.20
N LEU A 484 -6.12 13.36 22.84
CA LEU A 484 -6.45 13.02 24.22
C LEU A 484 -5.52 13.70 25.22
N GLU A 485 -4.40 14.29 24.83
CA GLU A 485 -3.53 15.02 25.77
C GLU A 485 -3.87 16.52 25.80
N GLU A 486 -4.43 17.02 24.71
CA GLU A 486 -5.18 18.28 24.64
C GLU A 486 -6.50 18.21 25.46
#